data_AF-A0AAW8KGG5-F1
#
_entry.id   AF-A0AAW8KGG5-F1
#
_cell.length_a   1.000
_cell.length_b   1.000
_cell.length_c   1.000
_cell.angle_alpha   90.00
_cell.angle_beta   90.00
_cell.angle_gamma   90.00
#
_symmetry.space_group_name_H-M   'P 1'
#
loop_
_entity.id
_entity.type
_entity.pdbx_description
1 polymer ?
#
loop_
_entity_poly.entity_id
_entity_poly.type
_entity_poly.pdbx_seq_one_letter_code
_entity_poly.pdbx_strand_id
1 'polypeptide(L)' 'MVHPFVSAWEKPERLVVGLMSGTSADGVDAALTRITGSGLATKVEQLGFVFQPFDQATRQAILAMCTGETG' A
#
# COMPACT_ATOMS: atom_id res chain seq x y z
N MET A 1 -9.45 21.92 -17.23
CA MET A 1 -9.83 21.32 -15.93
C MET A 1 -8.61 20.57 -15.42
N VAL A 2 -8.12 20.87 -14.22
CA VAL A 2 -6.94 20.20 -13.65
C VAL A 2 -7.40 18.88 -13.01
N HIS A 3 -6.75 17.77 -13.35
CA HIS A 3 -7.11 16.47 -12.79
C HIS A 3 -6.80 16.43 -11.28
N PRO A 4 -7.66 15.88 -10.41
CA PRO A 4 -7.44 15.85 -8.95
C PRO A 4 -6.08 15.29 -8.50
N PHE A 5 -5.52 14.33 -9.25
CA PHE A 5 -4.18 13.80 -9.00
C PHE A 5 -3.06 14.84 -9.14
N VAL A 6 -3.17 15.78 -10.07
CA VAL A 6 -2.17 16.85 -10.25
C VAL A 6 -2.15 17.74 -9.02
N SER A 7 -3.32 18.13 -8.52
CA SER A 7 -3.45 18.94 -7.30
C SER A 7 -2.94 18.24 -6.05
N ALA A 8 -2.93 16.90 -6.01
CA ALA A 8 -2.33 16.14 -4.92
C ALA A 8 -0.80 16.07 -5.06
N TRP A 9 -0.30 15.89 -6.29
CA TRP A 9 1.13 15.75 -6.59
C TRP A 9 1.92 17.04 -6.36
N GLU A 10 1.36 18.18 -6.76
CA GLU A 10 2.00 19.50 -6.67
C GLU A 10 2.11 20.06 -5.24
N LYS A 11 1.48 19.40 -4.25
CA LYS A 11 1.62 19.81 -2.85
C LYS A 11 3.07 19.66 -2.39
N PRO A 12 3.60 20.61 -1.60
CA PRO A 12 4.95 20.51 -1.05
C PRO A 12 5.12 19.31 -0.11
N GLU A 13 4.01 18.89 0.50
CA GLU A 13 3.92 17.73 1.38
C GLU A 13 2.66 16.92 1.05
N ARG A 14 2.78 15.60 1.09
CA ARG A 14 1.66 14.66 0.93
C ARG A 14 1.64 13.66 2.07
N LEU A 15 0.47 13.48 2.68
CA LEU A 15 0.19 12.31 3.50
C LEU A 15 -0.28 11.18 2.60
N VAL A 16 0.43 10.05 2.62
CA VAL A 16 0.19 8.90 1.75
C VAL A 16 0.12 7.65 2.60
N VAL A 17 -0.93 6.84 2.39
CA VAL A 17 -1.01 5.49 2.96
C VAL A 17 -0.50 4.50 1.92
N GLY A 18 0.62 3.84 2.21
CA GLY A 18 1.11 2.71 1.43
C GLY A 18 0.47 1.42 1.94
N LEU A 19 -0.04 0.59 1.02
CA LEU A 19 -0.62 -0.72 1.33
C LEU A 19 0.23 -1.81 0.67
N MET A 20 0.52 -2.87 1.40
CA MET A 20 1.25 -4.04 0.88
C MET A 20 0.64 -5.33 1.43
N SER A 21 0.52 -6.35 0.60
CA SER A 21 0.20 -7.72 1.01
C SER A 21 1.27 -8.65 0.44
N GLY A 22 2.01 -9.32 1.33
CA GLY A 22 3.02 -10.29 0.94
C GLY A 22 2.41 -11.55 0.29
N THR A 23 3.26 -12.36 -0.34
CA THR A 23 2.85 -13.64 -0.96
C THR A 23 2.43 -14.70 0.06
N SER A 24 2.74 -14.50 1.35
CA SER A 24 2.26 -15.36 2.42
C SER A 24 0.76 -15.22 2.71
N ALA A 25 0.12 -14.17 2.15
CA ALA A 25 -1.30 -13.88 2.30
C ALA A 25 -1.77 -13.81 3.77
N ASP A 26 -0.91 -13.34 4.68
CA ASP A 26 -1.24 -13.27 6.11
C ASP A 26 -2.06 -12.03 6.47
N GLY A 27 -2.02 -10.98 5.64
CA GLY A 27 -2.73 -9.73 5.87
C GLY A 27 -2.22 -8.58 5.01
N VAL A 28 -2.65 -7.36 5.36
CA VAL A 28 -2.23 -6.11 4.73
C VAL A 28 -1.43 -5.27 5.72
N ASP A 29 -0.23 -4.90 5.32
CA ASP A 29 0.55 -3.84 5.93
C ASP A 29 0.04 -2.48 5.44
N ALA A 30 -0.21 -1.55 6.35
CA ALA A 30 -0.56 -0.17 6.04
C ALA A 30 0.39 0.80 6.74
N ALA A 31 1.14 1.58 5.96
CA ALA A 31 2.05 2.60 6.47
C ALA A 31 1.54 3.99 6.11
N LEU A 32 1.28 4.83 7.11
CA LEU A 32 1.07 6.26 6.91
C LEU A 32 2.42 6.94 6.78
N THR A 33 2.64 7.65 5.67
CA THR A 33 3.89 8.33 5.38
C THR A 33 3.67 9.80 5.04
N ARG A 34 4.65 10.63 5.40
CA ARG A 34 4.79 12.01 4.93
C ARG A 34 5.83 12.02 3.83
N ILE A 35 5.42 12.42 2.62
CA ILE A 35 6.31 12.52 1.46
C ILE A 35 6.53 13.98 1.10
N THR A 36 7.78 14.43 1.15
CA THR A 36 8.22 15.78 0.75
C THR A 36 9.23 15.72 -0.39
N GLY A 37 9.39 16.82 -1.11
CA GLY A 37 10.25 16.88 -2.30
C GLY A 37 9.69 16.05 -3.47
N SER A 38 10.51 15.86 -4.51
CA SER A 38 10.18 15.06 -5.68
C SER A 38 11.45 14.58 -6.39
N GLY A 39 11.34 13.54 -7.22
CA GLY A 39 12.48 12.95 -7.93
C GLY A 39 13.60 12.53 -6.97
N LEU A 40 14.83 12.95 -7.23
CA LEU A 40 15.99 12.67 -6.37
C LEU A 40 15.95 13.39 -5.01
N ALA A 41 15.12 14.43 -4.86
CA ALA A 41 14.94 15.15 -3.61
C ALA A 41 13.80 14.57 -2.74
N THR A 42 13.21 13.43 -3.14
CA THR A 42 12.12 12.80 -2.40
C THR A 42 12.60 12.35 -1.03
N LYS A 43 11.85 12.73 0.02
CA LYS A 43 12.05 12.26 1.39
C LYS A 43 10.76 11.65 1.89
N VAL A 44 10.88 10.53 2.59
CA VAL A 44 9.76 9.79 3.15
C VAL A 44 9.99 9.61 4.65
N GLU A 45 8.99 9.99 5.44
CA GLU A 45 8.95 9.78 6.88
C GLU A 45 7.74 8.90 7.19
N GLN A 46 7.94 7.78 7.91
CA GLN A 46 6.84 6.96 8.40
C GLN A 46 6.26 7.60 9.66
N LEU A 47 4.97 7.93 9.61
CA LEU A 47 4.23 8.52 10.73
C LEU A 47 3.45 7.47 11.53
N GLY A 48 3.11 6.35 10.91
CA GLY A 48 2.35 5.28 11.55
C GLY A 48 2.36 4.01 10.72
N PHE A 49 2.09 2.89 11.41
CA PHE A 49 2.04 1.58 10.81
C PHE A 49 0.96 0.73 11.50
N VAL A 50 0.25 -0.06 10.71
CA VAL A 50 -0.65 -1.11 11.22
C VAL A 50 -0.56 -2.32 10.31
N PHE A 51 -0.62 -3.51 10.92
CA PHE A 51 -0.84 -4.77 10.22
C PHE A 51 -2.29 -5.19 10.46
N GLN A 52 -3.04 -5.40 9.38
CA GLN A 52 -4.39 -5.91 9.41
C GLN A 52 -4.38 -7.38 8.95
N PRO A 53 -4.56 -8.36 9.84
CA PRO A 53 -4.61 -9.76 9.44
C PRO A 53 -5.84 -10.02 8.57
N PHE A 54 -5.69 -10.94 7.61
CA PHE A 54 -6.85 -11.54 6.96
C PHE A 54 -7.50 -12.55 7.90
N ASP A 55 -8.80 -12.74 7.75
CA ASP A 55 -9.43 -13.91 8.35
C ASP A 55 -8.96 -15.20 7.66
N GLN A 56 -9.14 -16.32 8.35
CA GLN A 56 -8.67 -17.61 7.87
C GLN A 56 -9.29 -17.98 6.51
N ALA A 57 -10.57 -17.66 6.30
CA ALA A 57 -11.29 -17.97 5.06
C ALA A 57 -10.69 -17.22 3.86
N THR A 58 -10.43 -15.93 4.00
CA THR A 58 -9.82 -15.08 2.96
C THR A 58 -8.41 -15.55 2.65
N ARG A 59 -7.59 -15.82 3.67
CA ARG A 59 -6.23 -16.35 3.50
C ARG A 59 -6.23 -17.67 2.72
N GLN A 60 -7.11 -18.60 3.08
CA GLN A 60 -7.24 -19.88 2.39
C GLN A 60 -7.68 -19.71 0.93
N ALA A 61 -8.64 -18.83 0.66
CA ALA A 61 -9.09 -18.53 -0.70
C ALA A 61 -7.97 -17.97 -1.58
N ILE A 62 -7.15 -17.06 -1.06
CA ILE A 62 -5.99 -16.52 -1.78
C ILE A 62 -5.00 -17.65 -2.11
N LEU A 63 -4.62 -18.46 -1.12
CA LEU A 63 -3.65 -19.54 -1.32
C LEU A 63 -4.16 -20.63 -2.28
N ALA A 64 -5.46 -20.92 -2.28
CA ALA A 64 -6.07 -21.88 -3.19
C ALA A 64 -5.93 -21.46 -4.67
N MET A 65 -5.99 -20.16 -4.95
CA MET A 65 -5.77 -19.63 -6.31
C MET A 65 -4.29 -19.68 -6.74
N CYS A 66 -3.37 -19.84 -5.80
CA CYS A 66 -1.93 -19.85 -6.05
C CYS A 66 -1.34 -21.25 -6.28
N THR A 67 -2.15 -22.31 -6.30
CA THR A 67 -1.68 -23.70 -6.47
C THR A 67 -1.23 -24.02 -7.89
N GLY A 68 -1.55 -23.16 -8.87
CA GLY A 68 -1.14 -23.35 -10.27
C GLY A 68 -1.88 -24.49 -10.98
N GLU A 69 -2.88 -25.09 -10.36
CA GLU A 69 -3.77 -26.07 -10.98
C GLU A 69 -4.71 -25.33 -11.94
N THR A 70 -4.29 -25.21 -13.19
CA THR A 70 -5.20 -24.93 -14.30
C THR A 70 -5.86 -26.24 -14.69
N GLY A 71 -7.19 -26.29 -14.66
CA GLY A 71 -7.97 -27.44 -15.12
C GLY A 71 -7.71 -27.83 -16.58
#